data_AF-A0A1G2G281-F1
#
_entry.id   AF-A0A1G2G281-F1
#
_cell.length_a   1.000
_cell.length_b   1.000
_cell.length_c   1.000
_cell.angle_alpha   90.00
_cell.angle_beta   90.00
_cell.angle_gamma   90.00
#
_symmetry.space_group_name_H-M   'P 1'
#
loop_
_entity.id
_entity.type
_entity.pdbx_description
1 polymer ?
#
loop_
_entity_poly.entity_id
_entity_poly.type
_entity_poly.pdbx_seq_one_letter_code
_entity_poly.pdbx_strand_id
1 'polypeptide(L)'
;MKETARDLPKKHPLRNKIAEQLRSARKKEETPITGLSQIAFGKRGPEYALGLYGIQKLFNYIRTLPSTTVLDIGAGNTAGVNELSKSPFGQGLKFEATVLKHDPQIKTHLGEHKTHITSAEILGNIPNGSIGGIISVMGTTYSMAQSLMAGNLDRVLVPGGVVKFCYFAETRVLINGQHVESSRYLRRTLGELRYDVAAVPGGWLVLAIKPGNLSAPKAETLLKQDFNSVQQQIATLQNLT
;
A
#
# COMPACT_ATOMS: atom_id res chain seq x y z
N MET A 1 -11.63 -7.25 -19.52
CA MET A 1 -10.80 -6.17 -18.93
C MET A 1 -11.70 -5.35 -18.05
N LYS A 2 -11.35 -5.14 -16.77
CA LYS A 2 -12.09 -4.20 -15.92
C LYS A 2 -11.48 -2.80 -16.10
N GLU A 3 -12.34 -1.79 -16.20
CA GLU A 3 -11.98 -0.39 -16.44
C GLU A 3 -10.98 0.13 -15.41
N THR A 4 -9.99 0.90 -15.85
CA THR A 4 -9.17 1.76 -14.98
C THR A 4 -9.82 3.14 -14.83
N ALA A 5 -9.42 3.92 -13.83
CA ALA A 5 -9.94 5.28 -13.66
C ALA A 5 -9.68 6.20 -14.87
N ARG A 6 -8.66 5.88 -15.69
CA ARG A 6 -8.35 6.60 -16.93
C ARG A 6 -9.30 6.25 -18.08
N ASP A 7 -9.90 5.06 -18.04
CA ASP A 7 -10.83 4.58 -19.05
C ASP A 7 -12.25 5.13 -18.84
N LEU A 8 -12.52 5.70 -17.66
CA LEU A 8 -13.81 6.32 -17.35
C LEU A 8 -14.01 7.65 -18.09
N PRO A 9 -15.19 7.85 -18.73
CA PRO A 9 -15.53 9.10 -19.39
C PRO A 9 -15.34 10.34 -18.51
N LYS A 10 -15.04 11.48 -19.12
CA LYS A 10 -15.09 12.77 -18.41
C LYS A 10 -16.50 12.94 -17.81
N LYS A 11 -16.58 13.38 -16.54
CA LYS A 11 -17.82 13.50 -15.74
C LYS A 11 -18.49 12.19 -15.29
N HIS A 12 -17.86 11.03 -15.46
CA HIS A 12 -18.39 9.79 -14.89
C HIS A 12 -18.58 9.91 -13.36
N PRO A 13 -19.70 9.47 -12.77
CA PRO A 13 -19.99 9.66 -11.34
C PRO A 13 -18.88 9.14 -10.42
N LEU A 14 -18.32 7.96 -10.72
CA LEU A 14 -17.23 7.38 -9.95
C LEU A 14 -15.94 8.21 -10.02
N ARG A 15 -15.66 8.84 -11.18
CA ARG A 15 -14.50 9.71 -11.36
C ARG A 15 -14.66 11.01 -10.55
N ASN A 16 -15.85 11.58 -10.51
CA ASN A 16 -16.16 12.75 -9.68
C ASN A 16 -16.02 12.42 -8.19
N LYS A 17 -16.54 11.27 -7.76
CA LYS A 17 -16.43 10.78 -6.38
C LYS A 17 -14.97 10.60 -5.95
N ILE A 18 -14.13 10.01 -6.80
CA ILE A 18 -12.67 9.91 -6.55
C ILE A 18 -12.04 11.29 -6.47
N ALA A 19 -12.33 12.19 -7.41
CA ALA A 19 -11.76 13.54 -7.40
C ALA A 19 -12.14 14.32 -6.13
N GLU A 20 -13.37 14.20 -5.65
CA GLU A 20 -13.83 14.78 -4.37
C GLU A 20 -13.11 14.19 -3.16
N GLN A 21 -12.96 12.86 -3.11
CA GLN A 21 -12.20 12.17 -2.07
C GLN A 21 -10.75 12.68 -2.02
N LEU A 22 -10.08 12.74 -3.17
CA LEU A 22 -8.68 13.18 -3.26
C LEU A 22 -8.53 14.65 -2.87
N ARG A 23 -9.47 15.52 -3.27
CA ARG A 23 -9.49 16.92 -2.82
C ARG A 23 -9.66 17.01 -1.29
N SER A 24 -10.58 16.22 -0.72
CA SER A 24 -10.80 16.18 0.72
C SER A 24 -9.56 15.68 1.48
N ALA A 25 -8.94 14.60 1.00
CA ALA A 25 -7.74 14.03 1.61
C ALA A 25 -6.56 15.02 1.59
N ARG A 26 -6.30 15.65 0.44
CA ARG A 26 -5.25 16.68 0.30
C ARG A 26 -5.45 17.86 1.26
N LYS A 27 -6.69 18.35 1.37
CA LYS A 27 -7.02 19.46 2.28
C LYS A 27 -6.78 19.10 3.75
N LYS A 28 -7.04 17.84 4.15
CA LYS A 28 -6.76 17.40 5.53
C LYS A 28 -5.28 17.35 5.83
N GLU A 29 -4.44 17.00 4.86
CA GLU A 29 -2.98 17.06 5.02
C GLU A 29 -2.46 18.49 5.18
N GLU A 30 -3.24 19.54 4.88
CA GLU A 30 -2.87 20.96 5.09
C GLU A 30 -3.16 21.46 6.51
N THR A 31 -3.97 20.70 7.28
CA THR A 31 -4.29 21.08 8.66
C THR A 31 -3.17 20.57 9.58
N PRO A 32 -2.64 21.38 10.52
CA PRO A 32 -1.64 20.93 11.48
C PRO A 32 -2.11 19.64 12.16
N ILE A 33 -1.32 18.60 11.94
CA ILE A 33 -1.65 17.23 12.28
C ILE A 33 -1.49 17.08 13.79
N THR A 34 -2.59 16.99 14.55
CA THR A 34 -2.58 16.79 16.00
C THR A 34 -3.15 15.41 16.38
N GLY A 35 -2.56 14.76 17.39
CA GLY A 35 -3.03 13.47 17.92
C GLY A 35 -2.82 12.27 16.98
N LEU A 36 -3.81 11.36 16.90
CA LEU A 36 -3.76 10.11 16.11
C LEU A 36 -3.43 10.31 14.61
N SER A 37 -3.63 11.53 14.10
CA SER A 37 -3.31 11.89 12.72
C SER A 37 -1.79 11.98 12.48
N GLN A 38 -0.97 12.24 13.50
CA GLN A 38 0.50 12.32 13.38
C GLN A 38 1.10 10.94 13.09
N ILE A 39 0.49 9.91 13.69
CA ILE A 39 0.77 8.49 13.45
C ILE A 39 0.37 8.08 12.02
N ALA A 40 -0.61 8.75 11.40
CA ALA A 40 -1.06 8.42 10.05
C ALA A 40 -0.16 8.98 8.94
N PHE A 41 0.56 10.10 9.15
CA PHE A 41 1.33 10.78 8.09
C PHE A 41 2.85 10.76 8.28
N GLY A 42 3.35 10.51 9.49
CA GLY A 42 4.79 10.46 9.83
C GLY A 42 5.29 9.09 10.29
N LYS A 43 4.79 8.01 9.68
CA LYS A 43 5.17 6.64 10.04
C LYS A 43 6.68 6.43 9.88
N ARG A 44 7.32 5.77 10.84
CA ARG A 44 8.73 5.34 10.79
C ARG A 44 8.79 3.85 10.46
N GLY A 45 9.98 3.30 10.31
CA GLY A 45 10.19 1.89 9.97
C GLY A 45 9.47 0.91 10.93
N PRO A 46 9.60 1.06 12.26
CA PRO A 46 8.92 0.20 13.23
C PRO A 46 7.40 0.14 13.05
N GLU A 47 6.75 1.24 12.70
CA GLU A 47 5.30 1.30 12.44
C GLU A 47 4.91 0.52 11.19
N TYR A 48 5.81 0.36 10.20
CA TYR A 48 5.55 -0.55 9.07
C TYR A 48 5.66 -2.01 9.49
N ALA A 49 6.69 -2.38 10.25
CA ALA A 49 6.81 -3.74 10.77
C ALA A 49 5.60 -4.09 11.64
N LEU A 50 5.17 -3.18 12.52
CA LEU A 50 3.98 -3.35 13.35
C LEU A 50 2.69 -3.35 12.52
N GLY A 51 2.50 -2.39 11.60
CA GLY A 51 1.25 -2.26 10.84
C GLY A 51 1.04 -3.40 9.85
N LEU A 52 2.12 -3.92 9.28
CA LEU A 52 2.08 -5.03 8.31
C LEU A 52 2.30 -6.40 8.97
N TYR A 53 2.48 -6.47 10.30
CA TYR A 53 2.78 -7.71 11.04
C TYR A 53 3.98 -8.46 10.42
N GLY A 54 5.08 -7.74 10.26
CA GLY A 54 6.32 -8.20 9.63
C GLY A 54 6.37 -7.92 8.13
N ILE A 55 7.60 -7.80 7.62
CA ILE A 55 7.93 -7.46 6.23
C ILE A 55 9.08 -8.30 5.67
N GLN A 56 9.89 -8.94 6.52
CA GLN A 56 11.11 -9.62 6.10
C GLN A 56 10.86 -10.73 5.06
N LYS A 57 9.87 -11.58 5.28
CA LYS A 57 9.58 -12.73 4.40
C LYS A 57 8.92 -12.24 3.12
N LEU A 58 8.02 -11.25 3.22
CA LEU A 58 7.51 -10.52 2.06
C LEU A 58 8.65 -9.96 1.19
N PHE A 59 9.61 -9.27 1.80
CA PHE A 59 10.73 -8.66 1.09
C PHE A 59 11.68 -9.70 0.50
N ASN A 60 11.91 -10.82 1.18
CA ASN A 60 12.64 -11.96 0.61
C ASN A 60 11.93 -12.52 -0.62
N TYR A 61 10.60 -12.65 -0.57
CA TYR A 61 9.82 -13.10 -1.72
C TYR A 61 9.92 -12.12 -2.90
N ILE A 62 9.77 -10.82 -2.67
CA ILE A 62 9.85 -9.80 -3.74
C ILE A 62 11.20 -9.84 -4.47
N ARG A 63 12.31 -10.15 -3.78
CA ARG A 63 13.62 -10.31 -4.42
C ARG A 63 13.69 -11.45 -5.44
N THR A 64 12.79 -12.43 -5.33
CA THR A 64 12.71 -13.56 -6.28
C THR A 64 11.90 -13.23 -7.53
N LEU A 65 11.23 -12.08 -7.56
CA LEU A 65 10.36 -11.68 -8.66
C LEU A 65 11.15 -10.97 -9.78
N PRO A 66 10.59 -10.90 -11.01
CA PRO A 66 11.21 -10.17 -12.12
C PRO A 66 11.44 -8.67 -11.85
N SER A 67 10.71 -8.09 -10.91
CA SER A 67 10.95 -6.74 -10.40
C SER A 67 11.20 -6.79 -8.90
N THR A 68 12.27 -6.13 -8.45
CA THR A 68 12.59 -5.93 -7.03
C THR A 68 12.05 -4.59 -6.49
N THR A 69 11.19 -3.92 -7.26
CA THR A 69 10.59 -2.65 -6.84
C THR A 69 9.46 -2.88 -5.84
N VAL A 70 9.53 -2.18 -4.71
CA VAL A 70 8.50 -2.07 -3.69
C VAL A 70 7.87 -0.68 -3.78
N LEU A 71 6.57 -0.62 -4.02
CA LEU A 71 5.80 0.62 -4.02
C LEU A 71 5.03 0.76 -2.71
N ASP A 72 5.25 1.84 -1.98
CA ASP A 72 4.43 2.21 -0.83
C ASP A 72 3.28 3.15 -1.25
N ILE A 73 2.03 2.73 -1.01
CA ILE A 73 0.85 3.52 -1.33
C ILE A 73 0.41 4.36 -0.14
N GLY A 74 0.38 5.69 -0.30
CA GLY A 74 0.00 6.62 0.76
C GLY A 74 1.10 6.75 1.82
N ALA A 75 2.33 7.01 1.38
CA ALA A 75 3.53 7.00 2.21
C ALA A 75 3.67 8.22 3.15
N GLY A 76 2.73 9.17 3.11
CA GLY A 76 2.81 10.43 3.86
C GLY A 76 4.07 11.21 3.49
N ASN A 77 4.90 11.54 4.47
CA ASN A 77 6.18 12.25 4.25
C ASN A 77 7.33 11.36 3.77
N THR A 78 7.09 10.07 3.51
CA THR A 78 8.05 9.05 3.05
C THR A 78 9.16 8.65 4.04
N ALA A 79 9.08 9.08 5.31
CA ALA A 79 10.10 8.75 6.32
C ALA A 79 10.24 7.23 6.54
N GLY A 80 9.12 6.54 6.80
CA GLY A 80 9.13 5.12 7.10
C GLY A 80 9.64 4.26 5.94
N VAL A 81 9.16 4.52 4.71
CA VAL A 81 9.67 3.79 3.53
C VAL A 81 11.16 4.08 3.27
N ASN A 82 11.64 5.30 3.55
CA ASN A 82 13.06 5.61 3.48
C ASN A 82 13.89 4.80 4.51
N GLU A 83 13.41 4.65 5.74
CA GLU A 83 14.03 3.78 6.74
C GLU A 83 14.01 2.31 6.34
N LEU A 84 12.88 1.80 5.82
CA LEU A 84 12.81 0.45 5.29
C LEU A 84 13.86 0.22 4.19
N SER A 85 14.04 1.19 3.30
CA SER A 85 15.03 1.11 2.22
C SER A 85 16.48 1.03 2.69
N LYS A 86 16.77 1.55 3.90
CA LYS A 86 18.10 1.54 4.52
C LYS A 86 18.29 0.37 5.49
N SER A 87 17.20 -0.30 5.86
CA SER A 87 17.23 -1.44 6.79
C SER A 87 17.88 -2.68 6.15
N PRO A 88 18.37 -3.64 6.97
CA PRO A 88 18.81 -4.94 6.47
C PRO A 88 17.72 -5.66 5.65
N PHE A 89 16.45 -5.45 5.99
CA PHE A 89 15.32 -6.04 5.27
C PHE A 89 15.12 -5.42 3.88
N GLY A 90 15.53 -4.18 3.66
CA GLY A 90 15.40 -3.47 2.39
C GLY A 90 16.53 -3.72 1.39
N GLN A 91 17.64 -4.32 1.80
CA GLN A 91 18.82 -4.50 0.93
C GLN A 91 18.47 -5.26 -0.35
N GLY A 92 18.87 -4.74 -1.52
CA GLY A 92 18.57 -5.36 -2.82
C GLY A 92 17.16 -5.08 -3.37
N LEU A 93 16.33 -4.33 -2.65
CA LEU A 93 15.03 -3.84 -3.15
C LEU A 93 15.14 -2.39 -3.60
N LYS A 94 14.28 -2.00 -4.55
CA LYS A 94 14.14 -0.60 -4.98
C LYS A 94 12.85 -0.05 -4.39
N PHE A 95 12.92 1.03 -3.62
CA PHE A 95 11.74 1.61 -2.98
C PHE A 95 11.24 2.84 -3.75
N GLU A 96 9.95 2.84 -4.03
CA GLU A 96 9.18 3.96 -4.57
C GLU A 96 7.97 4.23 -3.66
N ALA A 97 7.44 5.44 -3.71
CA ALA A 97 6.30 5.85 -2.91
C ALA A 97 5.25 6.58 -3.73
N THR A 98 4.00 6.56 -3.27
CA THR A 98 2.96 7.48 -3.73
C THR A 98 2.50 8.40 -2.61
N VAL A 99 2.25 9.65 -2.98
CA VAL A 99 1.73 10.70 -2.10
C VAL A 99 0.65 11.49 -2.83
N LEU A 100 -0.21 12.20 -2.08
CA LEU A 100 -1.29 12.97 -2.69
C LEU A 100 -0.90 14.39 -3.07
N LYS A 101 0.18 14.93 -2.48
CA LYS A 101 0.70 16.27 -2.73
C LYS A 101 2.22 16.33 -2.54
N HIS A 102 2.83 17.41 -2.98
CA HIS A 102 4.21 17.72 -2.63
C HIS A 102 4.31 18.07 -1.13
N ASP A 103 5.30 17.50 -0.47
CA ASP A 103 5.71 17.84 0.89
C ASP A 103 7.23 18.07 0.86
N PRO A 104 7.75 19.22 1.37
CA PRO A 104 9.18 19.49 1.40
C PRO A 104 10.01 18.39 2.07
N GLN A 105 9.45 17.65 3.03
CA GLN A 105 10.12 16.54 3.72
C GLN A 105 10.39 15.35 2.80
N ILE A 106 9.67 15.21 1.69
CA ILE A 106 9.94 14.15 0.69
C ILE A 106 11.36 14.29 0.16
N LYS A 107 11.83 15.53 -0.05
CA LYS A 107 13.19 15.81 -0.56
C LYS A 107 14.27 15.32 0.39
N THR A 108 14.02 15.35 1.71
CA THR A 108 14.97 14.91 2.74
C THR A 108 14.86 13.41 3.07
N HIS A 109 13.78 12.75 2.67
CA HIS A 109 13.55 11.32 2.90
C HIS A 109 13.83 10.49 1.64
N LEU A 110 12.81 9.93 1.00
CA LEU A 110 13.00 9.02 -0.14
C LEU A 110 13.47 9.77 -1.41
N GLY A 111 13.18 11.06 -1.51
CA GLY A 111 13.49 11.91 -2.64
C GLY A 111 12.38 11.96 -3.69
N GLU A 112 12.29 13.08 -4.40
CA GLU A 112 11.23 13.34 -5.38
C GLU A 112 11.28 12.38 -6.59
N HIS A 113 12.48 11.96 -7.01
CA HIS A 113 12.68 11.03 -8.11
C HIS A 113 12.14 9.60 -7.85
N LYS A 114 11.88 9.26 -6.59
CA LYS A 114 11.29 7.97 -6.16
C LYS A 114 9.86 8.12 -5.66
N THR A 115 9.27 9.31 -5.79
CA THR A 115 7.97 9.62 -5.22
C THR A 115 7.00 10.11 -6.29
N HIS A 116 5.89 9.40 -6.44
CA HIS A 116 4.85 9.69 -7.42
C HIS A 116 3.69 10.45 -6.77
N ILE A 117 3.26 11.54 -7.39
CA ILE A 117 2.05 12.25 -6.96
C ILE A 117 0.85 11.61 -7.62
N THR A 118 0.32 10.59 -6.97
CA THR A 118 -0.80 9.79 -7.47
C THR A 118 -1.51 9.07 -6.34
N SER A 119 -2.66 8.48 -6.63
CA SER A 119 -3.44 7.69 -5.68
C SER A 119 -3.53 6.23 -6.12
N ALA A 120 -3.98 5.36 -5.23
CA ALA A 120 -4.15 3.94 -5.51
C ALA A 120 -5.16 3.66 -6.66
N GLU A 121 -6.14 4.55 -6.84
CA GLU A 121 -7.16 4.47 -7.88
C GLU A 121 -6.66 4.91 -9.26
N ILE A 122 -5.47 5.53 -9.32
CA ILE A 122 -4.93 6.11 -10.55
C ILE A 122 -3.59 5.46 -10.91
N LEU A 123 -2.67 5.33 -9.94
CA LEU A 123 -1.27 4.88 -10.10
C LEU A 123 -0.63 5.40 -11.39
N GLY A 124 -0.84 6.70 -11.64
CA GLY A 124 -0.45 7.36 -12.85
C GLY A 124 1.06 7.43 -12.98
N ASN A 125 1.56 7.24 -14.21
CA ASN A 125 2.98 7.29 -14.55
C ASN A 125 3.83 6.15 -13.95
N ILE A 126 3.19 5.15 -13.35
CA ILE A 126 3.81 3.88 -12.98
C ILE A 126 3.58 2.90 -14.14
N PRO A 127 4.64 2.35 -14.78
CA PRO A 127 4.50 1.43 -15.90
C PRO A 127 3.74 0.15 -15.56
N ASN A 128 3.21 -0.52 -16.58
CA ASN A 128 2.54 -1.80 -16.40
C ASN A 128 3.58 -2.88 -16.05
N GLY A 129 3.25 -3.76 -15.11
CA GLY A 129 4.11 -4.88 -14.73
C GLY A 129 5.52 -4.46 -14.27
N SER A 130 5.67 -3.29 -13.64
CA SER A 130 6.98 -2.81 -13.16
C SER A 130 7.21 -3.02 -11.67
N ILE A 131 6.18 -3.40 -10.90
CA ILE A 131 6.24 -3.46 -9.43
C ILE A 131 6.24 -4.92 -8.96
N GLY A 132 7.20 -5.28 -8.12
CA GLY A 132 7.30 -6.60 -7.50
C GLY A 132 6.40 -6.74 -6.28
N GLY A 133 6.36 -5.71 -5.43
CA GLY A 133 5.46 -5.69 -4.27
C GLY A 133 4.90 -4.31 -3.97
N ILE A 134 3.71 -4.28 -3.39
CA ILE A 134 3.04 -3.06 -2.95
C ILE A 134 2.73 -3.19 -1.47
N ILE A 135 3.11 -2.19 -0.69
CA ILE A 135 2.77 -2.09 0.72
C ILE A 135 1.91 -0.86 0.96
N SER A 136 1.10 -0.90 2.03
CA SER A 136 0.41 0.30 2.51
C SER A 136 0.04 0.11 3.97
N VAL A 137 0.44 1.07 4.80
CA VAL A 137 -0.04 1.14 6.20
C VAL A 137 -1.09 2.23 6.28
N MET A 138 -2.36 1.84 6.31
CA MET A 138 -3.51 2.75 6.37
C MET A 138 -3.67 3.73 5.18
N GLY A 139 -2.81 3.67 4.16
CA GLY A 139 -2.84 4.60 3.04
C GLY A 139 -3.98 4.31 2.06
N THR A 140 -4.30 3.04 1.85
CA THR A 140 -5.41 2.59 0.98
C THR A 140 -6.77 2.59 1.69
N THR A 141 -6.79 2.75 3.02
CA THR A 141 -8.01 2.69 3.82
C THR A 141 -9.02 3.76 3.44
N TYR A 142 -8.59 4.88 2.89
CA TYR A 142 -9.50 5.97 2.53
C TYR A 142 -10.12 5.82 1.13
N SER A 143 -9.78 4.76 0.39
CA SER A 143 -10.29 4.55 -0.96
C SER A 143 -11.80 4.27 -0.98
N MET A 144 -12.55 5.09 -1.72
CA MET A 144 -13.98 4.86 -2.01
C MET A 144 -14.22 4.14 -3.35
N ALA A 145 -13.16 3.68 -4.01
CA ALA A 145 -13.23 3.01 -5.30
C ALA A 145 -12.27 1.81 -5.36
N GLN A 146 -12.44 0.87 -4.42
CA GLN A 146 -11.55 -0.28 -4.27
C GLN A 146 -11.50 -1.18 -5.52
N SER A 147 -12.54 -1.16 -6.36
CA SER A 147 -12.53 -1.87 -7.65
C SER A 147 -11.51 -1.29 -8.64
N LEU A 148 -11.47 0.04 -8.75
CA LEU A 148 -10.50 0.75 -9.58
C LEU A 148 -9.09 0.64 -9.01
N MET A 149 -8.97 0.69 -7.68
CA MET A 149 -7.70 0.40 -7.01
C MET A 149 -7.21 -1.01 -7.39
N ALA A 150 -8.02 -2.05 -7.19
CA ALA A 150 -7.64 -3.43 -7.54
C ALA A 150 -7.21 -3.58 -9.01
N GLY A 151 -7.93 -2.95 -9.95
CA GLY A 151 -7.55 -2.94 -11.36
C GLY A 151 -6.20 -2.27 -11.63
N ASN A 152 -5.89 -1.17 -10.94
CA ASN A 152 -4.59 -0.51 -11.09
C ASN A 152 -3.44 -1.25 -10.39
N LEU A 153 -3.69 -1.86 -9.23
CA LEU A 153 -2.74 -2.75 -8.58
C LEU A 153 -2.38 -3.90 -9.53
N ASP A 154 -3.39 -4.53 -10.13
CA ASP A 154 -3.18 -5.59 -11.10
C ASP A 154 -2.38 -5.13 -12.32
N ARG A 155 -2.67 -3.95 -12.85
CA ARG A 155 -1.93 -3.38 -13.98
C ARG A 155 -0.44 -3.21 -13.69
N VAL A 156 -0.07 -2.67 -12.52
CA VAL A 156 1.34 -2.32 -12.23
C VAL A 156 2.16 -3.48 -11.69
N LEU A 157 1.52 -4.50 -11.08
CA LEU A 157 2.22 -5.66 -10.55
C LEU A 157 2.71 -6.61 -11.65
N VAL A 158 3.94 -7.10 -11.51
CA VAL A 158 4.44 -8.26 -12.28
C VAL A 158 3.60 -9.50 -12.01
N PRO A 159 3.55 -10.50 -12.91
CA PRO A 159 3.04 -11.84 -12.56
C PRO A 159 3.70 -12.39 -11.29
N GLY A 160 2.92 -12.89 -10.34
CA GLY A 160 3.41 -13.26 -9.00
C GLY A 160 3.65 -12.09 -8.03
N GLY A 161 3.43 -10.85 -8.47
CA GLY A 161 3.56 -9.68 -7.62
C GLY A 161 2.63 -9.71 -6.42
N VAL A 162 3.02 -9.07 -5.32
CA VAL A 162 2.34 -9.18 -4.02
C VAL A 162 1.86 -7.83 -3.51
N VAL A 163 0.70 -7.79 -2.86
CA VAL A 163 0.25 -6.64 -2.06
C VAL A 163 0.16 -7.02 -0.60
N LYS A 164 0.51 -6.11 0.31
CA LYS A 164 0.28 -6.24 1.76
C LYS A 164 -0.21 -4.93 2.35
N PHE A 165 -1.45 -4.93 2.83
CA PHE A 165 -2.15 -3.71 3.25
C PHE A 165 -2.71 -3.82 4.65
N CYS A 166 -2.44 -2.79 5.46
CA CYS A 166 -3.08 -2.56 6.75
C CYS A 166 -4.27 -1.60 6.58
N TYR A 167 -5.43 -1.98 7.13
CA TYR A 167 -6.71 -1.28 7.12
C TYR A 167 -7.19 -0.97 8.54
N PHE A 168 -8.19 -0.10 8.67
CA PHE A 168 -9.04 -0.12 9.86
C PHE A 168 -9.77 -1.47 9.94
N ALA A 169 -10.05 -1.95 11.16
CA ALA A 169 -10.80 -3.18 11.38
C ALA A 169 -12.13 -3.23 10.60
N GLU A 170 -12.61 -4.43 10.28
CA GLU A 170 -13.76 -4.71 9.40
C GLU A 170 -15.11 -4.03 9.73
N THR A 171 -15.17 -3.24 10.79
CA THR A 171 -16.29 -2.34 11.05
C THR A 171 -16.43 -1.31 9.94
N ARG A 172 -17.65 -1.09 9.44
CA ARG A 172 -17.96 0.08 8.60
C ARG A 172 -17.67 1.33 9.42
N VAL A 173 -16.51 1.94 9.21
CA VAL A 173 -16.18 3.21 9.84
C VAL A 173 -16.80 4.32 8.99
N LEU A 174 -17.61 5.16 9.63
CA LEU A 174 -17.97 6.46 9.08
C LEU A 174 -16.77 7.38 9.28
N ILE A 175 -16.03 7.63 8.20
CA ILE A 175 -14.99 8.65 8.22
C ILE A 175 -15.58 9.89 7.56
N ASN A 176 -15.87 10.90 8.38
CA ASN A 176 -16.43 12.19 7.96
C ASN A 176 -17.74 12.05 7.16
N GLY A 177 -18.66 11.22 7.65
CA GLY A 177 -19.96 10.99 7.00
C GLY A 177 -19.89 10.12 5.75
N GLN A 178 -18.71 9.61 5.38
CA GLN A 178 -18.54 8.68 4.26
C GLN A 178 -18.29 7.26 4.77
N HIS A 179 -19.01 6.30 4.20
CA HIS A 179 -18.75 4.88 4.44
C HIS A 179 -17.46 4.49 3.73
N VAL A 180 -16.45 4.14 4.51
CA VAL A 180 -15.26 3.48 4.00
C VAL A 180 -15.59 2.01 3.77
N GLU A 181 -15.21 1.50 2.59
CA GLU A 181 -15.39 0.09 2.28
C GLU A 181 -14.42 -0.76 3.12
N SER A 182 -14.96 -1.75 3.82
CA SER A 182 -14.13 -2.72 4.56
C SER A 182 -13.18 -3.45 3.61
N SER A 183 -12.05 -3.92 4.12
CA SER A 183 -11.11 -4.78 3.39
C SER A 183 -11.75 -6.00 2.72
N ARG A 184 -12.93 -6.46 3.20
CA ARG A 184 -13.75 -7.51 2.57
C ARG A 184 -14.07 -7.23 1.09
N TYR A 185 -14.37 -5.98 0.74
CA TYR A 185 -14.70 -5.64 -0.64
C TYR A 185 -13.46 -5.74 -1.55
N LEU A 186 -12.32 -5.22 -1.10
CA LEU A 186 -11.06 -5.40 -1.79
C LEU A 186 -10.71 -6.87 -1.96
N ARG A 187 -10.81 -7.68 -0.89
CA ARG A 187 -10.52 -9.12 -0.94
C ARG A 187 -11.37 -9.84 -1.99
N ARG A 188 -12.68 -9.55 -2.03
CA ARG A 188 -13.57 -10.07 -3.08
C ARG A 188 -13.10 -9.65 -4.46
N THR A 189 -12.81 -8.37 -4.66
CA THR A 189 -12.36 -7.84 -5.95
C THR A 189 -11.05 -8.49 -6.41
N LEU A 190 -10.08 -8.66 -5.51
CA LEU A 190 -8.82 -9.36 -5.81
C LEU A 190 -9.06 -10.85 -6.12
N GLY A 191 -9.99 -11.49 -5.42
CA GLY A 191 -10.43 -12.86 -5.71
C GLY A 191 -11.07 -13.01 -7.09
N GLU A 192 -11.88 -12.04 -7.54
CA GLU A 192 -12.42 -11.99 -8.90
C GLU A 192 -11.31 -11.84 -9.97
N LEU A 193 -10.17 -11.24 -9.60
CA LEU A 193 -8.95 -11.17 -10.41
C LEU A 193 -8.03 -12.40 -10.23
N ARG A 194 -8.51 -13.44 -9.52
CA ARG A 194 -7.81 -14.71 -9.25
C ARG A 194 -6.52 -14.58 -8.44
N TYR A 195 -6.43 -13.56 -7.58
CA TYR A 195 -5.35 -13.47 -6.61
C TYR A 195 -5.50 -14.58 -5.58
N ASP A 196 -4.37 -15.08 -5.08
CA ASP A 196 -4.35 -15.84 -3.82
C ASP A 196 -4.42 -14.83 -2.67
N VAL A 197 -5.49 -14.83 -1.87
CA VAL A 197 -5.79 -13.79 -0.88
C VAL A 197 -5.83 -14.40 0.52
N ALA A 198 -5.06 -13.84 1.44
CA ALA A 198 -5.10 -14.14 2.86
C ALA A 198 -5.35 -12.87 3.69
N ALA A 199 -5.99 -13.03 4.84
CA ALA A 199 -6.20 -11.96 5.80
C ALA A 199 -6.20 -12.49 7.23
N VAL A 200 -5.79 -11.65 8.17
CA VAL A 200 -5.87 -11.96 9.60
C VAL A 200 -7.33 -11.92 10.10
N PRO A 201 -7.65 -12.57 11.24
CA PRO A 201 -8.95 -12.39 11.89
C PRO A 201 -9.28 -10.91 12.10
N GLY A 202 -10.51 -10.50 11.75
CA GLY A 202 -10.95 -9.11 11.78
C GLY A 202 -10.56 -8.27 10.55
N GLY A 203 -9.81 -8.86 9.60
CA GLY A 203 -9.60 -8.33 8.25
C GLY A 203 -8.81 -7.03 8.12
N TRP A 204 -8.20 -6.55 9.20
CA TRP A 204 -7.41 -5.31 9.19
C TRP A 204 -6.04 -5.47 8.51
N LEU A 205 -5.62 -6.68 8.17
CA LEU A 205 -4.42 -6.94 7.36
C LEU A 205 -4.76 -7.91 6.24
N VAL A 206 -4.42 -7.53 5.01
CA VAL A 206 -4.61 -8.33 3.79
C VAL A 206 -3.27 -8.52 3.11
N LEU A 207 -2.98 -9.75 2.71
CA LEU A 207 -1.91 -10.08 1.79
C LEU A 207 -2.52 -10.78 0.58
N ALA A 208 -2.17 -10.35 -0.62
CA ALA A 208 -2.62 -11.03 -1.83
C ALA A 208 -1.52 -11.15 -2.88
N ILE A 209 -1.47 -12.28 -3.57
CA ILE A 209 -0.46 -12.57 -4.59
C ILE A 209 -1.16 -12.70 -5.95
N LYS A 210 -0.69 -11.91 -6.91
CA LYS A 210 -1.17 -11.90 -8.29
C LYS A 210 -0.84 -13.24 -8.96
N PRO A 211 -1.75 -13.82 -9.77
CA PRO A 211 -1.44 -15.05 -10.51
C PRO A 211 -0.26 -14.87 -11.48
N GLY A 212 0.35 -15.99 -11.88
CA GLY A 212 1.37 -16.04 -12.92
C GLY A 212 2.80 -16.35 -12.46
N ASN A 213 2.99 -16.70 -11.19
CA ASN A 213 4.22 -17.34 -10.70
C ASN A 213 3.86 -18.67 -10.00
N LEU A 214 4.21 -19.80 -10.62
CA LEU A 214 3.89 -21.14 -10.10
C LEU A 214 4.68 -21.50 -8.84
N SER A 215 5.82 -20.83 -8.61
CA SER A 215 6.67 -21.01 -7.43
C SER A 215 6.31 -20.04 -6.31
N ALA A 216 5.25 -19.23 -6.45
CA ALA A 216 4.81 -18.33 -5.41
C ALA A 216 4.38 -19.12 -4.16
N PRO A 217 4.75 -18.66 -2.94
CA PRO A 217 4.19 -19.23 -1.72
C PRO A 217 2.69 -18.93 -1.68
N LYS A 218 1.95 -19.66 -0.85
CA LYS A 218 0.58 -19.27 -0.51
C LYS A 218 0.60 -17.95 0.26
N ALA A 219 -0.37 -17.09 -0.01
CA ALA A 219 -0.52 -15.79 0.66
C ALA A 219 -0.60 -15.96 2.19
N GLU A 220 -1.34 -16.97 2.65
CA GLU A 220 -1.46 -17.31 4.07
C GLU A 220 -0.12 -17.72 4.69
N THR A 221 0.66 -18.55 3.97
CA THR A 221 1.99 -18.98 4.44
C THR A 221 2.92 -17.78 4.58
N LEU A 222 2.96 -16.90 3.59
CA LEU A 222 3.81 -15.71 3.63
C LEU A 222 3.42 -14.77 4.78
N LEU A 223 2.12 -14.55 4.97
CA LEU A 223 1.58 -13.74 6.05
C LEU A 223 1.96 -14.29 7.43
N LYS A 224 1.82 -15.61 7.65
CA LYS A 224 2.18 -16.29 8.90
C LYS A 224 3.68 -16.23 9.19
N GLN A 225 4.52 -16.40 8.17
CA GLN A 225 5.97 -16.35 8.33
C GLN A 225 6.45 -14.94 8.72
N ASP A 226 5.86 -13.89 8.15
CA ASP A 226 6.14 -12.51 8.57
C ASP A 226 5.73 -12.27 10.03
N PHE A 227 4.53 -12.74 10.42
CA PHE A 227 4.02 -12.59 11.78
C PHE A 227 4.99 -13.13 12.83
N ASN A 228 5.56 -14.32 12.59
CA ASN A 228 6.47 -14.99 13.53
C ASN A 228 7.77 -14.22 13.81
N SER A 229 8.12 -13.23 12.99
CA SER A 229 9.37 -12.46 13.12
C SER A 229 9.15 -10.98 13.40
N VAL A 230 7.90 -10.55 13.65
CA VAL A 230 7.56 -9.12 13.79
C VAL A 230 8.32 -8.43 14.92
N GLN A 231 8.43 -9.06 16.10
CA GLN A 231 9.09 -8.46 17.26
C GLN A 231 10.58 -8.20 17.02
N GLN A 232 11.27 -9.17 16.40
CA GLN A 232 12.67 -9.03 16.02
C GLN A 232 12.87 -7.92 14.99
N GLN A 233 11.95 -7.80 14.02
CA GLN A 233 12.00 -6.76 13.00
C GLN A 233 11.80 -5.36 13.60
N ILE A 234 10.85 -5.19 14.52
CA ILE A 234 10.63 -3.92 15.24
C ILE A 234 11.89 -3.51 15.98
N ALA A 235 12.48 -4.41 16.79
CA ALA A 235 13.71 -4.12 17.52
C ALA A 235 14.88 -3.75 16.59
N THR A 236 15.00 -4.44 15.45
CA THR A 236 16.02 -4.13 14.44
C THR A 236 15.84 -2.72 13.86
N LEU A 237 14.61 -2.31 13.56
CA LEU A 237 14.31 -1.01 12.97
C LEU A 237 14.44 0.14 13.97
N GLN A 238 14.14 -0.09 15.26
CA GLN A 238 14.33 0.89 16.33
C GLN A 238 15.80 1.26 16.53
N ASN A 239 16.74 0.36 16.23
CA ASN A 239 18.18 0.62 16.34
C ASN A 239 18.76 1.42 15.15
N LEU A 240 17.94 1.74 14.14
CA LEU A 240 18.36 2.51 12.95
C LEU A 240 17.96 4.00 13.02
N THR A 241 17.08 4.36 13.95
CA THR A 241 16.51 5.71 14.13
C THR A 241 17.19 6.46 15.26
#